data_AF-A0A7V8JG33-F1
#
_entry.id   AF-A0A7V8JG33-F1
#
_cell.length_a   1.000
_cell.length_b   1.000
_cell.length_c   1.000
_cell.angle_alpha   90.00
_cell.angle_beta   90.00
_cell.angle_gamma   90.00
#
_symmetry.space_group_name_H-M   'P 1'
#
loop_
_entity.id
_entity.type
_entity.pdbx_description
1 polymer ?
#
loop_
_entity_poly.entity_id
_entity_poly.type
_entity_poly.pdbx_seq_one_letter_code
_entity_poly.pdbx_strand_id
1 'polypeptide(L)'
;MEINLLELYDDLIAGNYRPGRSICFVVTRPKAREVWAADFRDRIVHHLLYNHIGPRIERTFIADSCACIPGRGTLYAAKRLETKIRSQTQNWSRPGFYLKCDLANFFVAIDKRVLARQLADRISEPWWLQLALQVLMHDPRESYETRSPAHLFNRVPQHKRLTAQPAHLGLPIGNLSSQFFANVYLDALDQFAKHTLKARHYIRYVDDFVFLHESPQQLNEWLARVEAFLPSLGAKLNPGKTILQPIDRGVDFVGHVIKPWRRTTRKRSVVQALKRTAAAPAEDLRETANSYFGLLGQASHSAKDREKLARVVLKRGNSVNAALTKTFKKS
;
A
#
# COMPACT_ATOMS: atom_id res chain seq x y z
N MET A 1 0.07 5.45 33.05
CA MET A 1 0.40 5.80 31.64
C MET A 1 1.68 6.62 31.57
N GLU A 2 1.87 7.61 32.44
CA GLU A 2 3.09 8.41 32.52
C GLU A 2 4.34 7.62 32.94
N ILE A 3 4.21 6.73 33.94
CA ILE A 3 5.31 5.84 34.41
C ILE A 3 5.87 4.99 33.25
N ASN A 4 5.02 4.30 32.49
CA ASN A 4 5.46 3.46 31.36
C ASN A 4 6.18 4.27 30.25
N LEU A 5 5.89 5.57 30.12
CA LEU A 5 6.59 6.44 29.16
C LEU A 5 7.96 6.85 29.67
N LEU A 6 8.08 7.15 30.98
CA LEU A 6 9.35 7.43 31.63
C LEU A 6 10.26 6.20 31.59
N GLU A 7 9.74 5.02 31.92
CA GLU A 7 10.49 3.77 31.82
C GLU A 7 10.97 3.50 30.39
N LEU A 8 10.12 3.71 29.38
CA LEU A 8 10.53 3.56 27.98
C LEU A 8 11.61 4.58 27.60
N TYR A 9 11.51 5.81 28.08
CA TYR A 9 12.52 6.84 27.86
C TYR A 9 13.86 6.44 28.48
N ASP A 10 13.86 6.02 29.75
CA ASP A 10 15.06 5.58 30.45
C ASP A 10 15.70 4.37 29.75
N ASP A 11 14.89 3.41 29.31
CA ASP A 11 15.35 2.24 28.55
C ASP A 11 15.96 2.61 27.20
N LEU A 12 15.41 3.63 26.51
CA LEU A 12 15.94 4.11 25.23
C LEU A 12 17.27 4.86 25.40
N ILE A 13 17.38 5.69 26.44
CA ILE A 13 18.61 6.44 26.75
C ILE A 13 19.72 5.50 27.22
N ALA A 14 19.39 4.52 28.07
CA ALA A 14 20.34 3.54 28.57
C ALA A 14 20.70 2.45 27.54
N GLY A 15 20.01 2.37 26.40
CA GLY A 15 20.22 1.31 25.40
C GLY A 15 19.66 -0.06 25.80
N ASN A 16 18.79 -0.11 26.81
CA ASN A 16 18.15 -1.32 27.33
C ASN A 16 16.86 -1.68 26.61
N TYR A 17 16.31 -0.77 25.79
CA TYR A 17 15.12 -1.04 25.00
C TYR A 17 15.30 -2.31 24.17
N ARG A 18 14.33 -3.22 24.27
CA ARG A 18 14.19 -4.38 23.38
C ARG A 18 12.74 -4.47 22.91
N PRO A 19 12.51 -4.70 21.59
CA PRO A 19 11.17 -4.93 21.09
C PRO A 19 10.47 -6.08 21.83
N GLY A 20 9.21 -5.86 22.18
CA GLY A 20 8.42 -6.78 22.98
C GLY A 20 7.71 -7.85 22.16
N ARG A 21 6.71 -8.47 22.80
CA ARG A 21 5.91 -9.55 22.21
C ARG A 21 4.97 -9.01 21.13
N SER A 22 4.94 -9.68 19.97
CA SER A 22 4.02 -9.35 18.88
C SER A 22 2.67 -10.06 19.00
N ILE A 23 1.66 -9.57 18.27
CA ILE A 23 0.38 -10.25 18.08
C ILE A 23 0.29 -10.68 16.61
N CYS A 24 0.01 -11.96 16.37
CA CYS A 24 -0.21 -12.51 15.03
C CYS A 24 -1.68 -12.90 14.83
N PHE A 25 -2.32 -12.38 13.78
CA PHE A 25 -3.70 -12.71 13.44
C PHE A 25 -3.93 -12.69 11.93
N VAL A 26 -5.03 -13.29 11.46
CA VAL A 26 -5.31 -13.40 10.02
C VAL A 26 -6.43 -12.47 9.61
N VAL A 27 -6.13 -11.59 8.65
CA VAL A 27 -7.15 -10.81 7.95
C VAL A 27 -7.51 -11.53 6.66
N THR A 28 -8.77 -11.93 6.50
CA THR A 28 -9.23 -12.73 5.35
C THR A 28 -9.64 -11.89 4.12
N ARG A 29 -9.78 -10.57 4.26
CA ARG A 29 -10.31 -9.68 3.21
C ARG A 29 -9.36 -8.50 2.92
N PRO A 30 -9.19 -8.10 1.64
CA PRO A 30 -9.73 -8.72 0.43
C PRO A 30 -9.04 -10.03 0.04
N LYS A 31 -7.88 -10.33 0.64
CA LYS A 31 -7.16 -11.61 0.53
C LYS A 31 -6.64 -11.99 1.92
N ALA A 32 -6.52 -13.28 2.19
CA ALA A 32 -5.95 -13.79 3.43
C ALA A 32 -4.48 -13.38 3.57
N ARG A 33 -4.13 -12.84 4.74
CA ARG A 33 -2.77 -12.45 5.11
C ARG A 33 -2.60 -12.51 6.62
N GLU A 34 -1.39 -12.87 7.05
CA GLU A 34 -0.95 -12.68 8.43
C GLU A 34 -0.71 -11.19 8.67
N VAL A 35 -1.15 -10.74 9.84
CA VAL A 35 -0.86 -9.42 10.37
C VAL A 35 -0.09 -9.62 11.67
N TRP A 36 1.08 -9.00 11.73
CA TRP A 36 2.01 -9.01 12.84
C TRP A 36 2.03 -7.59 13.41
N ALA A 37 1.34 -7.41 14.52
CA ALA A 37 1.21 -6.13 15.19
C ALA A 37 2.09 -6.12 16.43
N ALA A 38 3.02 -5.17 16.49
CA ALA A 38 3.85 -4.96 17.67
C ALA A 38 3.00 -4.50 18.87
N ASP A 39 3.54 -4.64 20.08
CA ASP A 39 2.89 -4.15 21.28
C ASP A 39 2.82 -2.61 21.29
N PHE A 40 1.98 -2.04 22.16
CA PHE A 40 1.78 -0.60 22.25
C PHE A 40 3.08 0.14 22.53
N ARG A 41 3.93 -0.38 23.43
CA ARG A 41 5.26 0.15 23.74
C ARG A 41 6.12 0.31 22.48
N ASP A 42 6.17 -0.72 21.64
CA ASP A 42 6.96 -0.71 20.41
C ASP A 42 6.36 0.19 19.33
N ARG A 43 5.02 0.32 19.29
CA ARG A 43 4.37 1.28 18.39
C ARG A 43 4.78 2.71 18.71
N ILE A 44 4.94 3.06 19.99
CA ILE A 44 5.46 4.38 20.38
C ILE A 44 6.85 4.58 19.80
N VAL A 45 7.74 3.59 19.91
CA VAL A 45 9.09 3.63 19.34
C VAL A 45 9.05 3.75 17.81
N HIS A 46 8.18 2.99 17.13
CA HIS A 46 8.00 3.12 15.68
C HIS A 46 7.59 4.54 15.27
N HIS A 47 6.69 5.17 16.04
CA HIS A 47 6.25 6.54 15.80
C HIS A 47 7.35 7.55 16.12
N LEU A 48 8.09 7.37 17.22
CA LEU A 48 9.25 8.20 17.58
C LEU A 48 10.28 8.20 16.45
N LEU A 49 10.67 7.00 16.00
CA LEU A 49 11.60 6.82 14.89
C LEU A 49 11.07 7.51 13.63
N TYR A 50 9.85 7.17 13.20
CA TYR A 50 9.24 7.73 11.99
C TYR A 50 9.16 9.27 12.02
N ASN A 51 8.74 9.85 13.15
CA ASN A 51 8.61 11.30 13.28
C ASN A 51 9.97 12.02 13.15
N HIS A 52 11.06 11.36 13.55
CA HIS A 52 12.40 11.92 13.42
C HIS A 52 12.97 11.75 11.99
N ILE A 53 13.06 10.52 11.48
CA ILE A 53 13.76 10.24 10.20
C ILE A 53 12.85 10.33 8.97
N GLY A 54 11.56 10.10 9.14
CA GLY A 54 10.57 9.93 8.06
C GLY A 54 10.51 11.13 7.13
N PRO A 55 10.26 12.36 7.63
CA PRO A 55 10.15 13.54 6.77
C PRO A 55 11.41 13.84 5.94
N ARG A 56 12.60 13.57 6.47
CA ARG A 56 13.86 13.81 5.74
C ARG A 56 14.04 12.82 4.59
N ILE A 57 13.74 11.55 4.84
CA ILE A 57 13.85 10.49 3.82
C ILE A 57 12.73 10.62 2.78
N GLU A 58 11.50 10.92 3.18
CA GLU A 58 10.38 11.06 2.25
C GLU A 58 10.56 12.20 1.23
N ARG A 59 11.36 13.23 1.57
CA ARG A 59 11.72 14.31 0.63
C ARG A 59 12.62 13.83 -0.52
N THR A 60 13.35 12.72 -0.35
CA THR A 60 14.16 12.14 -1.43
C THR A 60 13.33 11.32 -2.41
N PHE A 61 12.13 10.89 -2.00
CA PHE A 61 11.24 10.09 -2.83
C PHE A 61 10.67 10.92 -3.97
N ILE A 62 10.56 10.29 -5.14
CA ILE A 62 9.89 10.90 -6.28
C ILE A 62 8.43 11.19 -5.97
N ALA A 63 7.87 12.25 -6.59
CA ALA A 63 6.46 12.61 -6.41
C ALA A 63 5.47 11.54 -6.88
N ASP A 64 5.95 10.59 -7.70
CA ASP A 64 5.18 9.46 -8.25
C ASP A 64 5.19 8.22 -7.34
N SER A 65 5.86 8.28 -6.18
CA SER A 65 5.70 7.32 -5.08
C SER A 65 4.53 7.75 -4.20
N CYS A 66 3.49 6.93 -4.17
CA CYS A 66 2.15 7.37 -3.78
C CYS A 66 1.50 6.61 -2.62
N ALA A 67 2.22 5.74 -1.90
CA ALA A 67 1.62 4.92 -0.84
C ALA A 67 2.28 5.20 0.51
N CYS A 68 1.51 5.13 1.59
CA CYS A 68 2.01 5.27 2.97
C CYS A 68 2.85 6.56 3.21
N ILE A 69 2.53 7.63 2.50
CA ILE A 69 3.11 8.97 2.66
C ILE A 69 1.95 9.93 2.90
N PRO A 70 2.01 10.78 3.95
CA PRO A 70 0.95 11.76 4.23
C PRO A 70 0.58 12.59 2.98
N GLY A 71 -0.73 12.70 2.71
CA GLY A 71 -1.26 13.39 1.53
C GLY A 71 -1.19 12.61 0.21
N ARG A 72 -0.47 11.48 0.14
CA ARG A 72 -0.35 10.62 -1.05
C ARG A 72 -1.09 9.30 -0.84
N GLY A 73 -2.40 9.31 -1.10
CA GLY A 73 -3.26 8.13 -1.02
C GLY A 73 -3.65 7.55 -2.39
N THR A 74 -4.58 6.60 -2.40
CA THR A 74 -5.13 5.98 -3.63
C THR A 74 -5.68 7.01 -4.61
N LEU A 75 -6.39 8.03 -4.14
CA LEU A 75 -6.91 9.10 -4.99
C LEU A 75 -5.79 9.95 -5.61
N TYR A 76 -4.75 10.26 -4.84
CA TYR A 76 -3.58 10.98 -5.34
C TYR A 76 -2.90 10.19 -6.46
N ALA A 77 -2.65 8.90 -6.24
CA ALA A 77 -2.04 8.02 -7.22
C ALA A 77 -2.90 7.89 -8.50
N ALA A 78 -4.23 7.74 -8.34
CA ALA A 78 -5.16 7.65 -9.46
C ALA A 78 -5.23 8.95 -10.29
N LYS A 79 -5.24 10.11 -9.63
CA LYS A 79 -5.20 11.42 -10.31
C LYS A 79 -3.88 11.63 -11.05
N ARG A 80 -2.75 11.28 -10.43
CA ARG A 80 -1.44 11.38 -11.09
C ARG A 80 -1.31 10.47 -12.30
N LEU A 81 -1.77 9.23 -12.20
CA LEU A 81 -1.77 8.32 -13.34
C LEU A 81 -2.67 8.86 -14.47
N GLU A 82 -3.84 9.40 -14.14
CA GLU A 82 -4.73 10.04 -15.11
C GLU A 82 -4.04 11.22 -15.83
N THR A 83 -3.37 12.12 -15.09
CA THR A 83 -2.58 13.22 -15.67
C THR A 83 -1.45 12.70 -16.56
N LYS A 84 -0.74 11.62 -16.15
CA LYS A 84 0.33 11.01 -16.96
C LYS A 84 -0.20 10.38 -18.24
N ILE A 85 -1.31 9.67 -18.17
CA ILE A 85 -1.98 9.09 -19.34
C ILE A 85 -2.36 10.19 -20.32
N ARG A 86 -3.00 11.26 -19.84
CA ARG A 86 -3.36 12.40 -20.69
C ARG A 86 -2.13 13.08 -21.30
N SER A 87 -1.06 13.22 -20.54
CA SER A 87 0.20 13.78 -21.07
C SER A 87 0.82 12.88 -22.14
N GLN A 88 0.93 11.57 -21.91
CA GLN A 88 1.55 10.63 -22.85
C GLN A 88 0.74 10.48 -24.13
N THR A 89 -0.59 10.40 -24.03
CA THR A 89 -1.50 10.21 -25.16
C THR A 89 -1.88 11.52 -25.87
N GLN A 90 -1.32 12.67 -25.47
CA GLN A 90 -1.73 14.00 -25.93
C GLN A 90 -3.25 14.20 -25.83
N ASN A 91 -3.80 14.00 -24.63
CA ASN A 91 -5.22 13.96 -24.34
C ASN A 91 -5.98 12.98 -25.24
N TRP A 92 -5.53 11.72 -25.29
CA TRP A 92 -6.18 10.65 -26.06
C TRP A 92 -6.19 10.83 -27.59
N SER A 93 -5.45 11.81 -28.13
CA SER A 93 -5.30 11.98 -29.59
C SER A 93 -4.31 11.00 -30.20
N ARG A 94 -3.41 10.43 -29.39
CA ARG A 94 -2.45 9.40 -29.81
C ARG A 94 -2.67 8.11 -29.02
N PRO A 95 -2.50 6.94 -29.66
CA PRO A 95 -2.48 5.68 -28.94
C PRO A 95 -1.30 5.63 -27.97
N GLY A 96 -1.42 4.78 -26.96
CA GLY A 96 -0.37 4.53 -25.99
C GLY A 96 -0.59 3.20 -25.32
N PHE A 97 0.48 2.68 -24.74
CA PHE A 97 0.51 1.41 -24.02
C PHE A 97 0.91 1.66 -22.58
N TYR A 98 0.46 0.78 -21.70
CA TYR A 98 0.97 0.72 -20.35
C TYR A 98 1.55 -0.66 -20.08
N LEU A 99 2.63 -0.66 -19.30
CA LEU A 99 3.17 -1.83 -18.63
C LEU A 99 2.89 -1.67 -17.15
N LYS A 100 2.07 -2.56 -16.62
CA LYS A 100 1.80 -2.69 -15.20
C LYS A 100 2.58 -3.87 -14.65
N CYS A 101 3.28 -3.65 -13.55
CA CYS A 101 4.08 -4.65 -12.86
C CYS A 101 3.68 -4.71 -11.38
N ASP A 102 3.86 -5.88 -10.77
CA ASP A 102 3.59 -6.14 -9.36
C ASP A 102 4.70 -7.04 -8.83
N LEU A 103 5.22 -6.76 -7.62
CA LEU A 103 6.25 -7.61 -7.02
C LEU A 103 5.66 -8.86 -6.39
N ALA A 104 6.30 -10.01 -6.62
CA ALA A 104 5.89 -11.27 -6.01
C ALA A 104 6.22 -11.27 -4.51
N ASN A 105 5.20 -11.55 -3.68
CA ASN A 105 5.35 -11.76 -2.23
C ASN A 105 6.08 -10.62 -1.49
N PHE A 106 5.94 -9.38 -1.98
CA PHE A 106 6.77 -8.24 -1.62
C PHE A 106 7.15 -8.16 -0.14
N PHE A 107 6.17 -7.98 0.76
CA PHE A 107 6.47 -7.80 2.20
C PHE A 107 7.23 -8.95 2.84
N VAL A 108 7.05 -10.20 2.40
CA VAL A 108 7.77 -11.35 2.96
C VAL A 108 9.09 -11.63 2.24
N ALA A 109 9.32 -11.01 1.09
CA ALA A 109 10.53 -11.17 0.28
C ALA A 109 11.58 -10.06 0.50
N ILE A 110 11.24 -8.98 1.22
CA ILE A 110 12.18 -7.88 1.49
C ILE A 110 13.42 -8.41 2.21
N ASP A 111 14.60 -8.21 1.64
CA ASP A 111 15.87 -8.53 2.30
C ASP A 111 16.26 -7.43 3.28
N LYS A 112 16.22 -7.75 4.58
CA LYS A 112 16.54 -6.81 5.65
C LYS A 112 17.98 -6.30 5.58
N ARG A 113 18.92 -7.05 4.99
CA ARG A 113 20.32 -6.63 4.84
C ARG A 113 20.49 -5.58 3.75
N VAL A 114 19.72 -5.69 2.68
CA VAL A 114 19.66 -4.65 1.63
C VAL A 114 19.07 -3.37 2.20
N LEU A 115 17.95 -3.49 2.91
CA LEU A 115 17.31 -2.35 3.55
C LEU A 115 18.17 -1.71 4.64
N ALA A 116 18.91 -2.50 5.43
CA ALA A 116 19.83 -1.99 6.45
C ALA A 116 20.90 -1.08 5.84
N ARG A 117 21.49 -1.47 4.70
CA ARG A 117 22.44 -0.62 3.96
C ARG A 117 21.80 0.67 3.47
N GLN A 118 20.61 0.56 2.87
CA GLN A 118 19.85 1.72 2.40
C GLN A 118 19.43 2.70 3.51
N LEU A 119 19.22 2.22 4.73
CA LEU A 119 18.98 3.06 5.91
C LEU A 119 20.28 3.72 6.38
N ALA A 120 21.38 2.97 6.44
CA ALA A 120 22.69 3.50 6.80
C ALA A 120 23.14 4.63 5.86
N ASP A 121 22.87 4.52 4.56
CA ASP A 121 23.17 5.57 3.57
C ASP A 121 22.36 6.86 3.80
N ARG A 122 21.23 6.78 4.51
CA ARG A 122 20.30 7.90 4.70
C ARG A 122 20.26 8.44 6.12
N ILE A 123 20.69 7.67 7.13
CA ILE A 123 20.67 8.06 8.54
C ILE A 123 22.12 8.21 9.02
N SER A 124 22.55 9.45 9.18
CA SER A 124 23.91 9.79 9.60
C SER A 124 24.10 9.72 11.11
N GLU A 125 23.02 9.88 11.86
CA GLU A 125 23.01 9.95 13.31
C GLU A 125 23.13 8.54 13.92
N PRO A 126 24.23 8.19 14.64
CA PRO A 126 24.50 6.81 15.05
C PRO A 126 23.38 6.20 15.91
N TRP A 127 22.85 6.96 16.86
CA TRP A 127 21.79 6.49 17.76
C TRP A 127 20.50 6.16 16.99
N TRP A 128 20.09 7.03 16.06
CA TRP A 128 18.89 6.81 15.25
C TRP A 128 19.07 5.67 14.25
N LEU A 129 20.27 5.52 13.68
CA LEU A 129 20.59 4.38 12.83
C LEU A 129 20.53 3.07 13.62
N GLN A 130 21.10 3.03 14.82
CA GLN A 130 21.02 1.86 15.70
C GLN A 130 19.58 1.50 16.03
N LEU A 131 18.75 2.47 16.41
CA LEU A 131 17.34 2.24 16.68
C LEU A 131 16.58 1.74 15.44
N ALA A 132 16.85 2.32 14.26
CA ALA A 132 16.24 1.89 13.00
C ALA A 132 16.63 0.45 12.64
N LEU A 133 17.90 0.09 12.81
CA LEU A 133 18.40 -1.26 12.58
C LEU A 133 17.83 -2.26 13.60
N GLN A 134 17.70 -1.86 14.86
CA GLN A 134 17.08 -2.70 15.89
C GLN A 134 15.62 -3.01 15.55
N VAL A 135 14.84 -1.99 15.16
CA VAL A 135 13.44 -2.16 14.73
C VAL A 135 13.34 -3.00 13.44
N LEU A 136 14.25 -2.78 12.49
CA LEU A 136 14.29 -3.54 11.23
C LEU A 136 14.64 -5.01 11.45
N MET A 137 15.65 -5.28 12.27
CA MET A 137 16.21 -6.62 12.43
C MET A 137 15.39 -7.48 13.39
N HIS A 138 14.60 -6.87 14.28
CA HIS A 138 13.69 -7.59 15.18
C HIS A 138 12.82 -8.60 14.43
N ASP A 139 12.85 -9.83 14.93
CA ASP A 139 12.03 -10.92 14.42
C ASP A 139 10.80 -11.13 15.32
N PRO A 140 9.59 -10.75 14.88
CA PRO A 140 8.39 -10.88 15.69
C PRO A 140 8.01 -12.35 15.96
N ARG A 141 8.66 -13.32 15.30
CA ARG A 141 8.43 -14.76 15.50
C ARG A 141 9.09 -15.29 16.76
N GLU A 142 10.06 -14.58 17.32
CA GLU A 142 10.74 -14.98 18.55
C GLU A 142 9.80 -14.97 19.76
N SER A 143 8.82 -14.07 19.77
CA SER A 143 7.80 -13.98 20.83
C SER A 143 6.52 -13.37 20.30
N TYR A 144 5.46 -14.18 20.17
CA TYR A 144 4.15 -13.68 19.75
C TYR A 144 2.96 -14.44 20.33
N GLU A 145 1.83 -13.76 20.40
CA GLU A 145 0.51 -14.31 20.74
C GLU A 145 -0.34 -14.46 19.47
N THR A 146 -1.00 -15.60 19.29
CA THR A 146 -1.89 -15.82 18.14
C THR A 146 -3.32 -15.42 18.48
N ARG A 147 -3.91 -14.49 17.69
CA ARG A 147 -5.29 -14.01 17.85
C ARG A 147 -6.17 -14.33 16.64
N SER A 148 -6.15 -15.58 16.21
CA SER A 148 -7.07 -16.10 15.19
C SER A 148 -7.16 -17.63 15.30
N PRO A 149 -8.31 -18.25 14.98
CA PRO A 149 -8.39 -19.71 14.89
C PRO A 149 -7.40 -20.30 13.88
N ALA A 150 -6.81 -21.46 14.19
CA ALA A 150 -5.81 -22.12 13.35
C ALA A 150 -6.25 -22.33 11.89
N HIS A 151 -7.53 -22.65 11.66
CA HIS A 151 -8.07 -22.85 10.32
C HIS A 151 -8.00 -21.58 9.44
N LEU A 152 -7.94 -20.37 10.01
CA LEU A 152 -7.76 -19.15 9.23
C LEU A 152 -6.33 -19.02 8.70
N PHE A 153 -5.32 -19.47 9.46
CA PHE A 153 -3.93 -19.49 9.00
C PHE A 153 -3.75 -20.39 7.79
N ASN A 154 -4.47 -21.52 7.74
CA ASN A 154 -4.50 -22.42 6.58
C ASN A 154 -4.97 -21.76 5.29
N ARG A 155 -5.68 -20.62 5.38
CA ARG A 155 -6.09 -19.84 4.20
C ARG A 155 -4.99 -18.92 3.66
N VAL A 156 -3.93 -18.69 4.42
CA VAL A 156 -2.76 -17.91 3.98
C VAL A 156 -1.81 -18.85 3.25
N PRO A 157 -1.50 -18.61 1.96
CA PRO A 157 -0.55 -19.43 1.22
C PRO A 157 0.82 -19.44 1.91
N GLN A 158 1.48 -20.61 1.96
CA GLN A 158 2.75 -20.78 2.69
C GLN A 158 3.82 -19.77 2.24
N HIS A 159 3.97 -19.55 0.94
CA HIS A 159 4.92 -18.58 0.37
C HIS A 159 4.59 -17.09 0.69
N LYS A 160 3.50 -16.82 1.43
CA LYS A 160 3.09 -15.49 1.91
C LYS A 160 3.10 -15.37 3.43
N ARG A 161 3.48 -16.44 4.12
CA ARG A 161 3.59 -16.44 5.58
C ARG A 161 4.98 -15.97 5.97
N LEU A 162 5.06 -15.11 6.99
CA LEU A 162 6.34 -14.67 7.52
C LEU A 162 7.08 -15.82 8.21
N THR A 163 6.33 -16.73 8.83
CA THR A 163 6.86 -17.96 9.46
C THR A 163 7.55 -18.91 8.49
N ALA A 164 7.25 -18.82 7.19
CA ALA A 164 7.84 -19.68 6.16
C ALA A 164 9.09 -19.06 5.50
N GLN A 165 9.53 -17.87 5.94
CA GLN A 165 10.69 -17.20 5.37
C GLN A 165 11.92 -17.28 6.30
N PRO A 166 13.15 -17.23 5.75
CA PRO A 166 14.36 -17.05 6.54
C PRO A 166 14.32 -15.79 7.42
N ALA A 167 15.07 -15.78 8.53
CA ALA A 167 15.02 -14.70 9.52
C ALA A 167 15.40 -13.32 9.00
N HIS A 168 16.25 -13.26 7.97
CA HIS A 168 16.69 -12.03 7.33
C HIS A 168 15.71 -11.53 6.24
N LEU A 169 14.63 -12.28 5.96
CA LEU A 169 13.64 -11.90 4.96
C LEU A 169 12.31 -11.51 5.61
N GLY A 170 11.70 -10.51 5.01
CA GLY A 170 10.35 -10.07 5.29
C GLY A 170 10.23 -9.01 6.38
N LEU A 171 9.15 -8.24 6.28
CA LEU A 171 8.73 -7.24 7.26
C LEU A 171 7.34 -7.60 7.81
N PRO A 172 7.08 -7.39 9.11
CA PRO A 172 5.78 -7.64 9.72
C PRO A 172 4.71 -6.69 9.17
N ILE A 173 3.72 -7.24 8.46
CA ILE A 173 2.56 -6.45 8.00
C ILE A 173 1.73 -6.10 9.23
N GLY A 174 1.60 -4.81 9.56
CA GLY A 174 0.83 -4.36 10.73
C GLY A 174 1.46 -3.19 11.48
N ASN A 175 2.77 -2.99 11.29
CA ASN A 175 3.53 -1.91 11.92
C ASN A 175 3.73 -0.72 10.97
N LEU A 176 3.80 0.49 11.54
CA LEU A 176 4.13 1.72 10.81
C LEU A 176 5.52 1.62 10.18
N SER A 177 6.51 1.17 10.96
CA SER A 177 7.89 0.99 10.53
C SER A 177 7.99 0.15 9.26
N SER A 178 7.28 -0.98 9.20
CA SER A 178 7.26 -1.85 8.02
C SER A 178 6.77 -1.16 6.74
N GLN A 179 5.77 -0.28 6.85
CA GLN A 179 5.26 0.46 5.68
C GLN A 179 6.25 1.52 5.20
N PHE A 180 6.84 2.25 6.14
CA PHE A 180 7.87 3.23 5.85
C PHE A 180 9.12 2.58 5.23
N PHE A 181 9.62 1.53 5.84
CA PHE A 181 10.75 0.74 5.36
C PHE A 181 10.53 0.13 3.99
N ALA A 182 9.32 -0.36 3.70
CA ALA A 182 8.96 -0.84 2.36
C ALA A 182 9.09 0.27 1.30
N ASN A 183 8.78 1.52 1.63
CA ASN A 183 8.98 2.64 0.72
C ASN A 183 10.44 3.00 0.53
N VAL A 184 11.24 3.02 1.61
CA VAL A 184 12.70 3.22 1.55
C VAL A 184 13.35 2.16 0.65
N TYR A 185 12.90 0.91 0.79
CA TYR A 185 13.40 -0.22 0.01
C TYR A 185 13.17 -0.05 -1.50
N LEU A 186 11.94 0.34 -1.87
CA LEU A 186 11.55 0.52 -3.28
C LEU A 186 11.90 1.88 -3.87
N ASP A 187 12.40 2.82 -3.08
CA ASP A 187 12.95 4.06 -3.63
C ASP A 187 14.10 3.75 -4.60
N ALA A 188 14.90 2.70 -4.36
CA ALA A 188 15.93 2.27 -5.31
C ALA A 188 15.35 1.93 -6.71
N LEU A 189 14.17 1.32 -6.77
CA LEU A 189 13.46 1.05 -8.03
C LEU A 189 12.93 2.35 -8.67
N ASP A 190 12.43 3.27 -7.86
CA ASP A 190 11.96 4.58 -8.33
C ASP A 190 13.10 5.39 -8.97
N GLN A 191 14.25 5.43 -8.29
CA GLN A 191 15.45 6.12 -8.78
C GLN A 191 15.95 5.46 -10.07
N PHE A 192 16.00 4.12 -10.12
CA PHE A 192 16.35 3.39 -11.34
C PHE A 192 15.40 3.72 -12.51
N ALA A 193 14.10 3.74 -12.27
CA ALA A 193 13.10 4.06 -13.29
C ALA A 193 13.25 5.50 -13.81
N LYS A 194 13.54 6.47 -12.93
CA LYS A 194 13.63 7.89 -13.30
C LYS A 194 14.97 8.33 -13.86
N HIS A 195 16.08 7.83 -13.30
CA HIS A 195 17.42 8.30 -13.65
C HIS A 195 18.11 7.38 -14.65
N THR A 196 17.86 6.07 -14.59
CA THR A 196 18.53 5.09 -15.47
C THR A 196 17.68 4.74 -16.68
N LEU A 197 16.39 4.42 -16.49
CA LEU A 197 15.47 4.16 -17.62
C LEU A 197 14.96 5.46 -18.24
N LYS A 198 15.03 6.57 -17.51
CA LYS A 198 14.47 7.88 -17.90
C LYS A 198 12.97 7.78 -18.24
N ALA A 199 12.25 6.91 -17.55
CA ALA A 199 10.83 6.70 -17.75
C ALA A 199 10.01 7.91 -17.26
N ARG A 200 9.70 8.83 -18.19
CA ARG A 200 8.95 10.06 -17.91
C ARG A 200 7.63 9.76 -17.21
N HIS A 201 6.87 8.79 -17.74
CA HIS A 201 5.55 8.42 -17.25
C HIS A 201 5.58 7.12 -16.42
N TYR A 202 6.29 7.19 -15.30
CA TYR A 202 6.32 6.15 -14.25
C TYR A 202 5.50 6.55 -13.03
N ILE A 203 4.85 5.59 -12.36
CA ILE A 203 4.18 5.75 -11.07
C ILE A 203 4.17 4.46 -10.25
N ARG A 204 4.27 4.56 -8.92
CA ARG A 204 4.27 3.42 -7.99
C ARG A 204 3.33 3.62 -6.80
N TYR A 205 2.67 2.55 -6.41
CA TYR A 205 1.86 2.42 -5.20
C TYR A 205 2.21 1.11 -4.49
N VAL A 206 3.03 1.19 -3.44
CA VAL A 206 3.64 0.02 -2.76
C VAL A 206 4.41 -0.83 -3.79
N ASP A 207 3.93 -2.04 -4.06
CA ASP A 207 4.50 -3.06 -4.96
C ASP A 207 3.93 -3.01 -6.39
N ASP A 208 2.86 -2.25 -6.61
CA ASP A 208 2.21 -2.05 -7.91
C ASP A 208 2.79 -0.80 -8.58
N PHE A 209 3.36 -0.94 -9.79
CA PHE A 209 3.90 0.18 -10.55
C PHE A 209 3.55 0.11 -12.03
N VAL A 210 3.49 1.28 -12.67
CA VAL A 210 3.04 1.44 -14.05
C VAL A 210 4.02 2.34 -14.83
N PHE A 211 4.42 1.86 -16.00
CA PHE A 211 5.09 2.63 -17.05
C PHE A 211 4.11 2.91 -18.17
N LEU A 212 4.18 4.09 -18.77
CA LEU A 212 3.45 4.45 -19.98
C LEU A 212 4.43 4.81 -21.10
N HIS A 213 4.15 4.34 -22.31
CA HIS A 213 4.92 4.69 -23.49
C HIS A 213 4.09 4.49 -24.77
N GLU A 214 4.46 5.14 -25.86
CA GLU A 214 3.80 4.96 -27.17
C GLU A 214 4.21 3.66 -27.86
N SER A 215 5.44 3.21 -27.62
CA SER A 215 5.98 1.95 -28.15
C SER A 215 5.89 0.82 -27.11
N PRO A 216 5.23 -0.31 -27.42
CA PRO A 216 5.25 -1.50 -26.57
C PRO A 216 6.62 -2.18 -26.57
N GLN A 217 7.46 -1.99 -27.59
CA GLN A 217 8.83 -2.49 -27.63
C GLN A 217 9.67 -1.84 -26.53
N GLN A 218 9.59 -0.50 -26.39
CA GLN A 218 10.27 0.20 -25.30
C GLN A 218 9.81 -0.27 -23.91
N LEU A 219 8.53 -0.59 -23.76
CA LEU A 219 8.01 -1.14 -22.51
C LEU A 219 8.59 -2.53 -22.21
N ASN A 220 8.74 -3.39 -23.22
CA ASN A 220 9.39 -4.69 -23.06
C ASN A 220 10.88 -4.56 -22.72
N GLU A 221 11.58 -3.58 -23.31
CA GLU A 221 12.97 -3.28 -22.93
C GLU A 221 13.08 -2.82 -21.48
N TRP A 222 12.19 -1.92 -21.03
CA TRP A 222 12.14 -1.50 -19.63
C TRP A 222 11.80 -2.67 -18.71
N LEU A 223 10.87 -3.55 -19.10
CA LEU A 223 10.54 -4.76 -18.36
C LEU A 223 11.78 -5.62 -18.14
N ALA A 224 12.51 -5.96 -19.21
CA ALA A 224 13.73 -6.78 -19.13
C ALA A 224 14.80 -6.13 -18.24
N ARG A 225 14.97 -4.81 -18.33
CA ARG A 225 15.92 -4.06 -17.47
C ARG A 225 15.49 -4.03 -16.00
N VAL A 226 14.19 -3.94 -15.72
CA VAL A 226 13.65 -4.04 -14.36
C VAL A 226 13.84 -5.46 -13.82
N GLU A 227 13.59 -6.50 -14.61
CA GLU A 227 13.82 -7.89 -14.22
C GLU A 227 15.29 -8.18 -13.91
N ALA A 228 16.22 -7.56 -14.64
CA ALA A 228 17.66 -7.64 -14.37
C ALA A 228 18.08 -6.85 -13.12
N PHE A 229 17.39 -5.74 -12.80
CA PHE A 229 17.68 -4.91 -11.64
C PHE A 229 17.15 -5.50 -10.32
N LEU A 230 15.93 -6.02 -10.29
CA LEU A 230 15.27 -6.46 -9.06
C LEU A 230 16.04 -7.49 -8.21
N PRO A 231 16.84 -8.42 -8.78
CA PRO A 231 17.72 -9.30 -8.01
C PRO A 231 18.71 -8.55 -7.10
N SER A 232 19.16 -7.35 -7.47
CA SER A 232 20.05 -6.54 -6.62
C SER A 232 19.38 -6.09 -5.32
N LEU A 233 18.04 -6.03 -5.31
CA LEU A 233 17.24 -5.78 -4.12
C LEU A 233 16.87 -7.08 -3.40
N GLY A 234 16.89 -8.24 -4.08
CA GLY A 234 16.31 -9.49 -3.59
C GLY A 234 14.81 -9.64 -3.92
N ALA A 235 14.30 -8.85 -4.86
CA ALA A 235 12.90 -8.86 -5.28
C ALA A 235 12.71 -9.55 -6.64
N LYS A 236 11.46 -9.94 -6.95
CA LYS A 236 11.07 -10.54 -8.24
C LYS A 236 9.71 -10.01 -8.69
N LEU A 237 9.49 -9.93 -10.00
CA LEU A 237 8.18 -9.64 -10.56
C LEU A 237 7.21 -10.81 -10.39
N ASN A 238 5.92 -10.49 -10.36
CA ASN A 238 4.84 -11.44 -10.48
C ASN A 238 4.44 -11.57 -11.96
N PRO A 239 4.80 -12.65 -12.66
CA PRO A 239 4.50 -12.79 -14.09
C PRO A 239 2.99 -12.79 -14.35
N GLY A 240 2.20 -13.43 -13.49
CA GLY A 240 0.74 -13.49 -13.63
C GLY A 240 -0.01 -12.18 -13.37
N LYS A 241 0.69 -11.13 -12.91
CA LYS A 241 0.15 -9.78 -12.73
C LYS A 241 0.86 -8.72 -13.57
N THR A 242 1.86 -9.13 -14.34
CA THR A 242 2.54 -8.23 -15.28
C THR A 242 1.66 -8.13 -16.52
N ILE A 243 1.24 -6.92 -16.87
CA ILE A 243 0.27 -6.67 -17.93
C ILE A 243 0.82 -5.58 -18.84
N LEU A 244 0.97 -5.90 -20.13
CA LEU A 244 1.25 -4.94 -21.19
C LEU A 244 0.03 -4.88 -22.12
N GLN A 245 -0.60 -3.70 -22.23
CA GLN A 245 -1.75 -3.53 -23.12
C GLN A 245 -1.96 -2.06 -23.53
N PRO A 246 -2.78 -1.80 -24.56
CA PRO A 246 -3.24 -0.45 -24.88
C PRO A 246 -3.94 0.24 -23.69
N ILE A 247 -3.70 1.54 -23.54
CA ILE A 247 -4.26 2.36 -22.44
C ILE A 247 -5.78 2.50 -22.57
N ASP A 248 -6.32 2.57 -23.79
CA ASP A 248 -7.75 2.77 -24.07
C ASP A 248 -8.66 1.63 -23.57
N ARG A 249 -8.13 0.40 -23.47
CA ARG A 249 -8.79 -0.76 -22.83
C ARG A 249 -9.09 -0.50 -21.36
N GLY A 250 -8.33 0.42 -20.75
CA GLY A 250 -8.49 0.90 -19.40
C GLY A 250 -7.37 0.43 -18.49
N VAL A 251 -6.82 1.35 -17.70
CA VAL A 251 -5.75 1.08 -16.75
C VAL A 251 -6.35 0.88 -15.36
N ASP A 252 -6.28 -0.34 -14.83
CA ASP A 252 -6.71 -0.66 -13.47
C ASP A 252 -5.58 -0.43 -12.46
N PHE A 253 -5.71 0.62 -11.65
CA PHE A 253 -4.69 1.03 -10.68
C PHE A 253 -5.34 1.55 -9.40
N VAL A 254 -4.84 1.16 -8.23
CA VAL A 254 -5.26 1.66 -6.89
C VAL A 254 -6.78 1.72 -6.65
N GLY A 255 -7.51 0.72 -7.18
CA GLY A 255 -8.97 0.62 -7.03
C GLY A 255 -9.78 1.47 -8.00
N HIS A 256 -9.14 2.12 -8.96
CA HIS A 256 -9.74 2.90 -10.03
C HIS A 256 -9.45 2.27 -11.39
N VAL A 257 -10.34 2.51 -12.35
CA VAL A 257 -10.13 2.18 -13.77
C VAL A 257 -10.17 3.48 -14.56
N ILE A 258 -9.07 3.79 -15.25
CA ILE A 258 -8.92 5.00 -16.05
C ILE A 258 -9.11 4.63 -17.51
N LYS A 259 -10.10 5.24 -18.17
CA LYS A 259 -10.45 5.08 -19.59
C LYS A 259 -10.48 6.45 -20.27
N PRO A 260 -10.59 6.52 -21.61
CA PRO A 260 -10.77 7.78 -22.32
C PRO A 260 -11.84 8.64 -21.64
N TRP A 261 -11.39 9.81 -21.17
CA TRP A 261 -12.23 10.86 -20.56
C TRP A 261 -12.95 10.48 -19.27
N ARG A 262 -12.67 9.32 -18.68
CA ARG A 262 -13.36 8.87 -17.47
C ARG A 262 -12.50 8.05 -16.53
N ARG A 263 -12.61 8.35 -15.23
CA ARG A 263 -12.16 7.50 -14.13
C ARG A 263 -13.36 6.95 -13.35
N THR A 264 -13.46 5.63 -13.27
CA THR A 264 -14.49 4.89 -12.53
C THR A 264 -13.89 4.08 -11.38
N THR A 265 -14.69 3.70 -10.39
CA THR A 265 -14.27 2.76 -9.35
C THR A 265 -14.15 1.35 -9.93
N ARG A 266 -13.18 0.54 -9.47
CA ARG A 266 -13.02 -0.86 -9.90
C ARG A 266 -14.31 -1.64 -9.60
N LYS A 267 -14.88 -2.31 -10.60
CA LYS A 267 -16.16 -3.04 -10.51
C LYS A 267 -16.28 -3.93 -9.26
N ARG A 268 -15.24 -4.73 -8.98
CA ARG A 268 -15.23 -5.61 -7.79
C ARG A 268 -15.39 -4.84 -6.47
N SER A 269 -14.84 -3.63 -6.39
CA SER A 269 -14.92 -2.78 -5.20
C SER A 269 -16.33 -2.22 -5.04
N VAL A 270 -16.99 -1.86 -6.15
CA VAL A 270 -18.41 -1.46 -6.16
C VAL A 270 -19.29 -2.63 -5.69
N VAL A 271 -19.12 -3.82 -6.26
CA VAL A 271 -19.89 -5.01 -5.85
C VAL A 271 -19.69 -5.30 -4.37
N GLN A 272 -18.44 -5.22 -3.89
CA GLN A 272 -18.14 -5.44 -2.48
C GLN A 272 -18.77 -4.38 -1.56
N ALA A 273 -18.82 -3.11 -2.00
CA ALA A 273 -19.49 -2.02 -1.29
C ALA A 273 -20.99 -2.30 -1.16
N LEU A 274 -21.66 -2.60 -2.27
CA LEU A 274 -23.09 -2.93 -2.29
C LEU A 274 -23.41 -4.11 -1.38
N LYS A 275 -22.64 -5.20 -1.48
CA LYS A 275 -22.84 -6.39 -0.64
C LYS A 275 -22.67 -6.09 0.85
N ARG A 276 -21.69 -5.26 1.22
CA ARG A 276 -21.44 -4.90 2.63
C ARG A 276 -22.48 -3.96 3.18
N THR A 277 -22.90 -2.95 2.42
CA THR A 277 -23.97 -2.06 2.84
C THR A 277 -25.29 -2.81 2.99
N ALA A 278 -25.58 -3.78 2.12
CA ALA A 278 -26.76 -4.62 2.25
C ALA A 278 -26.75 -5.51 3.51
N ALA A 279 -25.57 -6.02 3.89
CA ALA A 279 -25.37 -6.93 5.01
C ALA A 279 -24.96 -6.23 6.32
N ALA A 280 -24.85 -4.90 6.34
CA ALA A 280 -24.45 -4.16 7.54
C ALA A 280 -25.54 -4.24 8.62
N PRO A 281 -25.18 -4.38 9.91
CA PRO A 281 -26.10 -4.17 11.03
C PRO A 281 -26.79 -2.82 10.94
N ALA A 282 -28.00 -2.72 11.50
CA ALA A 282 -28.79 -1.49 11.43
C ALA A 282 -28.09 -0.32 12.14
N GLU A 283 -27.40 -0.58 13.26
CA GLU A 283 -26.61 0.44 13.96
C GLU A 283 -25.48 1.02 13.08
N ASP A 284 -24.81 0.18 12.30
CA ASP A 284 -23.60 0.52 11.53
C ASP A 284 -23.89 0.97 10.09
N LEU A 285 -25.14 0.81 9.63
CA LEU A 285 -25.51 1.05 8.23
C LEU A 285 -25.12 2.45 7.76
N ARG A 286 -25.36 3.47 8.59
CA ARG A 286 -25.05 4.86 8.26
C ARG A 286 -23.56 5.06 8.01
N GLU A 287 -22.72 4.55 8.92
CA GLU A 287 -21.26 4.72 8.87
C GLU A 287 -20.68 3.92 7.71
N THR A 288 -21.12 2.68 7.55
CA THR A 288 -20.72 1.80 6.45
C THR A 288 -21.08 2.42 5.10
N ALA A 289 -22.31 2.89 4.93
CA ALA A 289 -22.77 3.51 3.69
C ALA A 289 -22.05 4.83 3.39
N ASN A 290 -21.88 5.71 4.39
CA ASN A 290 -21.17 6.99 4.21
C ASN A 290 -19.71 6.79 3.82
N SER A 291 -19.04 5.78 4.40
CA SER A 291 -17.69 5.38 3.98
C SER A 291 -17.65 4.98 2.50
N TYR A 292 -18.61 4.18 2.04
CA TYR A 292 -18.70 3.78 0.63
C TYR A 292 -19.12 4.91 -0.31
N PHE A 293 -20.02 5.80 0.10
CA PHE A 293 -20.31 7.00 -0.69
C PHE A 293 -19.06 7.88 -0.85
N GLY A 294 -18.30 8.08 0.22
CA GLY A 294 -17.02 8.79 0.19
C GLY A 294 -16.05 8.15 -0.80
N LEU A 295 -15.88 6.82 -0.75
CA LEU A 295 -15.03 6.08 -1.68
C LEU A 295 -15.50 6.23 -3.14
N LEU A 296 -16.80 6.03 -3.41
CA LEU A 296 -17.35 6.13 -4.77
C LEU A 296 -17.27 7.57 -5.30
N GLY A 297 -17.41 8.58 -4.45
CA GLY A 297 -17.29 9.99 -4.81
C GLY A 297 -15.92 10.40 -5.33
N GLN A 298 -14.86 9.61 -5.08
CA GLN A 298 -13.50 9.89 -5.56
C GLN A 298 -13.32 9.70 -7.08
N ALA A 299 -14.18 8.85 -7.69
CA ALA A 299 -14.17 8.61 -9.11
C ALA A 299 -14.99 9.68 -9.85
N SER A 300 -14.40 10.25 -10.92
CA SER A 300 -15.05 11.28 -11.76
C SER A 300 -16.40 10.83 -12.34
N HIS A 301 -16.55 9.54 -12.64
CA HIS A 301 -17.74 8.97 -13.27
C HIS A 301 -18.38 7.92 -12.37
N SER A 302 -18.89 8.36 -11.22
CA SER A 302 -19.44 7.48 -10.17
C SER A 302 -20.95 7.57 -9.97
N ALA A 303 -21.67 8.43 -10.70
CA ALA A 303 -23.09 8.70 -10.47
C ALA A 303 -23.94 7.42 -10.44
N LYS A 304 -23.79 6.55 -11.44
CA LYS A 304 -24.51 5.25 -11.50
C LYS A 304 -24.14 4.30 -10.36
N ASP A 305 -22.90 4.34 -9.88
CA ASP A 305 -22.46 3.48 -8.76
C ASP A 305 -23.01 4.01 -7.42
N ARG A 306 -23.02 5.34 -7.25
CA ARG A 306 -23.61 6.00 -6.07
C ARG A 306 -25.13 5.81 -6.03
N GLU A 307 -25.80 5.85 -7.17
CA GLU A 307 -27.21 5.53 -7.30
C GLU A 307 -27.51 4.08 -6.87
N LYS A 308 -26.73 3.11 -7.32
CA LYS A 308 -26.89 1.71 -6.88
C LYS A 308 -26.74 1.57 -5.37
N LEU A 309 -25.76 2.24 -4.78
CA LEU A 309 -25.56 2.23 -3.33
C LEU A 309 -26.74 2.90 -2.60
N ALA A 310 -27.20 4.04 -3.10
CA ALA A 310 -28.35 4.75 -2.56
C ALA A 310 -29.62 3.88 -2.55
N ARG A 311 -29.89 3.13 -3.61
CA ARG A 311 -31.03 2.20 -3.66
C ARG A 311 -30.94 1.12 -2.58
N VAL A 312 -29.74 0.61 -2.27
CA VAL A 312 -29.56 -0.36 -1.17
C VAL A 312 -29.88 0.29 0.18
N VAL A 313 -29.40 1.52 0.40
CA VAL A 313 -29.62 2.28 1.63
C VAL A 313 -31.09 2.63 1.83
N LEU A 314 -31.78 3.08 0.78
CA LEU A 314 -33.19 3.41 0.79
C LEU A 314 -34.05 2.18 1.11
N LYS A 315 -33.73 1.02 0.49
CA LYS A 315 -34.40 -0.26 0.81
C LYS A 315 -34.22 -0.69 2.27
N ARG A 316 -33.17 -0.20 2.92
CA ARG A 316 -32.85 -0.48 4.33
C ARG A 316 -33.47 0.52 5.30
N GLY A 317 -34.25 1.49 4.81
CA GLY A 317 -35.03 2.43 5.62
C GLY A 317 -34.35 3.78 5.88
N ASN A 318 -33.09 3.96 5.50
CA ASN A 318 -32.38 5.24 5.66
C ASN A 318 -32.63 6.19 4.48
N SER A 319 -32.56 7.49 4.72
CA SER A 319 -32.63 8.51 3.66
C SER A 319 -31.24 8.79 3.06
N VAL A 320 -31.22 9.32 1.83
CA VAL A 320 -30.00 9.70 1.09
C VAL A 320 -30.19 11.11 0.55
N ASN A 321 -29.15 11.95 0.57
CA ASN A 321 -29.23 13.31 0.01
C ASN A 321 -29.38 13.29 -1.53
N ALA A 322 -29.88 14.40 -2.09
CA ALA A 322 -30.07 14.56 -3.53
C ALA A 322 -28.77 14.36 -4.35
N ALA A 323 -27.63 14.76 -3.79
CA ALA A 323 -26.34 14.57 -4.44
C ALA A 323 -25.84 13.12 -4.47
N LEU A 324 -26.51 12.18 -3.77
CA LEU A 324 -26.11 10.77 -3.63
C LEU A 324 -24.68 10.62 -3.07
N THR A 325 -24.39 11.36 -2.00
CA THR A 325 -23.07 11.37 -1.33
C THR A 325 -23.15 11.06 0.15
N LYS A 326 -24.34 11.06 0.76
CA LYS A 326 -24.49 10.86 2.20
C LYS A 326 -25.85 10.28 2.54
N THR A 327 -25.89 9.45 3.58
CA THR A 327 -27.10 8.91 4.19
C THR A 327 -27.30 9.38 5.62
N PHE A 328 -28.56 9.46 6.01
CA PHE A 328 -29.02 9.84 7.34
C PHE A 328 -29.98 8.76 7.87
N LYS A 329 -30.02 8.59 9.21
CA LYS A 329 -31.08 7.79 9.83
C LYS A 329 -32.40 8.48 9.56
N LYS A 330 -33.41 7.71 9.17
CA LYS A 330 -34.76 8.25 9.03
C LYS A 330 -35.26 8.57 10.43
N SER A 331 -35.63 9.83 10.64
CA SER A 331 -36.23 10.33 11.88
C SER A 331 -37.52 9.59 12.19
#